data_AF-A0A2R6JAX7-F1
#
_entry.id   AF-A0A2R6JAX7-F1
#
_cell.length_a   1.000
_cell.length_b   1.000
_cell.length_c   1.000
_cell.angle_alpha   90.00
_cell.angle_beta   90.00
_cell.angle_gamma   90.00
#
_symmetry.space_group_name_H-M   'P 1'
#
loop_
_entity.id
_entity.type
_entity.pdbx_description
1 polymer ?
#
loop_
_entity_poly.entity_id
_entity_poly.type
_entity_poly.pdbx_seq_one_letter_code
_entity_poly.pdbx_strand_id
1 'polypeptide(L)'
;MVTPPHLVDVDGELHLDVSAGRAGRKQFALSERAMALLVDDLEYGNRDVVPWVMTRTLVLTGGAYLRDEKADPRRTSWSITGADGGREATDEELQGVGEYLDGLEVDDRAVETVREHVRSTRLSEVVAPDAVRSKRERNRGLRDVAKDL
;
A
#
# COMPACT_ATOMS: atom_id res chain seq x y z
N MET A 1 0.63 -17.18 -17.50
CA MET A 1 0.02 -16.66 -16.25
C MET A 1 1.01 -15.70 -15.63
N VAL A 2 0.54 -14.58 -15.07
CA VAL A 2 1.40 -13.62 -14.38
C VAL A 2 1.57 -14.10 -12.94
N THR A 3 2.80 -14.26 -12.46
CA THR A 3 3.08 -14.61 -11.07
C THR A 3 2.53 -13.53 -10.14
N PRO A 4 1.81 -13.89 -9.06
CA PRO A 4 1.28 -12.89 -8.14
C PRO A 4 2.38 -12.15 -7.36
N PRO A 5 2.04 -11.02 -6.73
CA PRO A 5 2.92 -10.37 -5.77
C PRO A 5 3.25 -11.31 -4.62
N HIS A 6 4.52 -11.36 -4.21
CA HIS A 6 4.94 -12.15 -3.05
C HIS A 6 6.17 -11.54 -2.41
N LEU A 7 6.43 -11.89 -1.15
CA LEU A 7 7.63 -11.47 -0.46
C LEU A 7 8.83 -12.32 -0.88
N VAL A 8 10.00 -11.71 -0.96
CA VAL A 8 11.26 -12.39 -1.25
C VAL A 8 12.35 -11.84 -0.35
N ASP A 9 13.08 -12.75 0.30
CA ASP A 9 14.31 -12.40 1.01
C ASP A 9 15.45 -12.20 0.01
N VAL A 10 16.08 -11.03 0.07
CA VAL A 10 17.27 -10.68 -0.71
C VAL A 10 18.32 -10.19 0.27
N ASP A 11 19.38 -10.98 0.43
CA ASP A 11 20.51 -10.66 1.32
C ASP A 11 20.09 -10.35 2.78
N GLY A 12 19.02 -10.99 3.27
CA GLY A 12 18.49 -10.80 4.63
C GLY A 12 17.53 -9.62 4.78
N GLU A 13 17.19 -8.93 3.69
CA GLU A 13 16.14 -7.91 3.65
C GLU A 13 14.92 -8.44 2.88
N LEU A 14 13.73 -8.24 3.45
CA LEU A 14 12.49 -8.66 2.81
C LEU A 14 12.00 -7.61 1.81
N HIS A 15 11.71 -8.04 0.59
CA HIS A 15 11.22 -7.21 -0.49
C HIS A 15 9.86 -7.70 -1.00
N LEU A 16 9.05 -6.78 -1.50
CA LEU A 16 7.82 -7.11 -2.23
C LEU A 16 8.12 -7.24 -3.71
N ASP A 17 8.09 -8.46 -4.24
CA ASP A 17 8.38 -8.75 -5.63
C ASP A 17 7.09 -8.68 -6.46
N VAL A 18 7.04 -7.75 -7.41
CA VAL A 18 5.83 -7.41 -8.18
C VAL A 18 6.14 -7.31 -9.67
N SER A 19 5.27 -7.86 -10.51
CA SER A 19 5.31 -7.65 -11.96
C SER A 19 4.92 -6.20 -12.27
N ALA A 20 5.84 -5.39 -12.82
CA ALA A 20 5.59 -3.97 -13.08
C ALA A 20 6.04 -3.53 -14.49
N GLY A 21 5.08 -3.09 -15.31
CA GLY A 21 5.30 -2.62 -16.68
C GLY A 21 5.79 -3.72 -17.64
N ARG A 22 6.48 -3.32 -18.72
CA ARG A 22 7.06 -4.24 -19.71
C ARG A 22 8.44 -4.81 -19.32
N ALA A 23 9.06 -4.25 -18.28
CA ALA A 23 10.43 -4.56 -17.88
C ALA A 23 10.55 -5.84 -17.02
N GLY A 24 9.43 -6.46 -16.64
CA GLY A 24 9.40 -7.68 -15.84
C GLY A 24 9.09 -7.44 -14.37
N ARG A 25 9.57 -8.34 -13.52
CA ARG A 25 9.37 -8.27 -12.06
C ARG A 25 10.38 -7.35 -11.42
N LYS A 26 9.95 -6.64 -10.37
CA LYS A 26 10.77 -5.71 -9.61
C LYS A 26 10.60 -5.98 -8.12
N GLN A 27 11.70 -5.85 -7.40
CA GLN A 27 11.76 -5.95 -5.94
C GLN A 27 11.58 -4.57 -5.33
N PHE A 28 10.43 -4.34 -4.71
CA PHE A 28 10.14 -3.13 -3.97
C PHE A 28 10.70 -3.28 -2.56
N ALA A 29 11.47 -2.30 -2.11
CA ALA A 29 11.83 -2.17 -0.70
C ALA A 29 10.56 -1.83 0.10
N LEU A 30 10.52 -2.30 1.34
CA LEU A 30 9.43 -2.03 2.27
C LEU A 30 9.85 -0.95 3.25
N SER A 31 8.93 -0.04 3.59
CA SER A 31 9.13 0.87 4.71
C SER A 31 9.04 0.11 6.03
N GLU A 32 9.60 0.66 7.11
CA GLU A 32 9.50 0.04 8.45
C GLU A 32 8.05 -0.24 8.86
N ARG A 33 7.13 0.69 8.56
CA ARG A 33 5.70 0.52 8.87
C ARG A 33 5.04 -0.56 8.02
N ALA A 34 5.47 -0.73 6.76
CA ALA A 34 4.98 -1.80 5.91
C ALA A 34 5.55 -3.17 6.33
N MET A 35 6.81 -3.20 6.78
CA MET A 35 7.42 -4.38 7.39
C MET A 35 6.68 -4.80 8.66
N ALA A 36 6.39 -3.86 9.57
CA ALA A 36 5.63 -4.15 10.78
C ALA A 36 4.25 -4.73 10.47
N LEU A 37 3.51 -4.10 9.55
CA LEU A 37 2.21 -4.62 9.12
C LEU A 37 2.31 -6.05 8.55
N LEU A 38 3.26 -6.29 7.65
CA LEU A 38 3.32 -7.58 6.95
C LEU A 38 3.87 -8.69 7.84
N VAL A 39 4.98 -8.43 8.54
CA VAL A 39 5.73 -9.47 9.26
C VAL A 39 5.28 -9.58 10.71
N ASP A 40 5.14 -8.45 11.41
CA ASP A 40 4.86 -8.48 12.85
C ASP A 40 3.36 -8.67 13.12
N ASP A 41 2.51 -7.97 12.37
CA ASP A 41 1.05 -7.99 12.60
C ASP A 41 0.35 -9.13 11.84
N LEU A 42 0.80 -9.43 10.61
CA LEU A 42 0.15 -10.41 9.71
C LEU A 42 1.00 -11.66 9.46
N GLU A 43 2.15 -11.80 10.13
CA GLU A 43 3.02 -12.99 10.13
C GLU A 43 3.48 -13.46 8.74
N TYR A 44 3.55 -12.56 7.76
CA TYR A 44 4.08 -12.90 6.44
C TYR A 44 5.58 -13.21 6.49
N GLY A 45 5.98 -14.23 5.74
CA GLY A 45 7.34 -14.65 5.54
C GLY A 45 7.80 -14.64 4.08
N ASN A 46 9.02 -15.13 3.88
CA ASN A 46 9.61 -15.28 2.55
C ASN A 46 8.74 -16.21 1.68
N ARG A 47 8.48 -15.79 0.44
CA ARG A 47 7.65 -16.43 -0.59
C ARG A 47 6.14 -16.37 -0.36
N ASP A 48 5.67 -15.74 0.71
CA ASP A 48 4.23 -15.60 0.91
C ASP A 48 3.62 -14.66 -0.11
N VAL A 49 2.48 -15.10 -0.65
CA VAL A 49 1.72 -14.35 -1.65
C VAL A 49 0.98 -13.23 -0.96
N VAL A 50 1.28 -12.00 -1.37
CA VAL A 50 0.63 -10.79 -0.88
C VAL A 50 -0.55 -10.47 -1.78
N PRO A 51 -1.79 -10.36 -1.25
CA PRO A 51 -2.95 -9.96 -2.01
C PRO A 51 -2.70 -8.69 -2.80
N TRP A 52 -3.26 -8.63 -4.00
CA TRP A 52 -3.06 -7.49 -4.87
C TRP A 52 -3.53 -6.18 -4.20
N VAL A 53 -4.62 -6.24 -3.41
CA VAL A 53 -5.19 -5.04 -2.76
C VAL A 53 -4.20 -4.42 -1.78
N MET A 54 -3.52 -5.27 -1.01
CA MET A 54 -2.44 -4.87 -0.09
C MET A 54 -1.25 -4.33 -0.86
N THR A 55 -0.82 -5.07 -1.89
CA THR A 55 0.31 -4.69 -2.75
C THR A 55 0.13 -3.28 -3.32
N ARG A 56 -1.04 -2.99 -3.92
CA ARG A 56 -1.31 -1.66 -4.49
C ARG A 56 -1.42 -0.60 -3.41
N THR A 57 -2.03 -0.90 -2.26
CA THR A 57 -2.08 0.04 -1.14
C THR A 57 -0.69 0.42 -0.67
N LEU A 58 0.20 -0.55 -0.45
CA LEU A 58 1.58 -0.30 -0.04
C LEU A 58 2.33 0.53 -1.08
N VAL A 59 2.18 0.25 -2.37
CA VAL A 59 2.82 1.05 -3.42
C VAL A 59 2.27 2.48 -3.49
N LEU A 60 0.95 2.66 -3.46
CA LEU A 60 0.32 3.98 -3.53
C LEU A 60 0.69 4.89 -2.36
N THR A 61 0.87 4.28 -1.19
CA THR A 61 1.15 4.98 0.06
C THR A 61 2.63 5.14 0.34
N GLY A 62 3.51 4.60 -0.51
CA GLY A 62 4.96 4.60 -0.30
C GLY A 62 5.45 3.58 0.72
N GLY A 63 4.58 2.70 1.22
CA GLY A 63 4.95 1.55 2.05
C GLY A 63 5.79 0.51 1.29
N ALA A 64 5.58 0.39 -0.01
CA ALA A 64 6.44 -0.37 -0.92
C ALA A 64 6.97 0.56 -2.02
N TYR A 65 8.28 0.66 -2.19
CA TYR A 65 8.90 1.60 -3.12
C TYR A 65 10.11 1.00 -3.82
N LEU A 66 10.40 1.51 -5.02
CA LEU A 66 11.67 1.22 -5.69
C LEU A 66 12.70 2.23 -5.17
N ARG A 67 13.91 1.76 -4.84
CA ARG A 67 15.01 2.64 -4.39
C ARG A 67 15.48 3.63 -5.48
N ASP A 68 14.98 3.52 -6.70
CA ASP A 68 15.16 4.53 -7.74
C ASP A 68 14.33 5.79 -7.40
N GLU A 69 15.01 6.83 -6.91
CA GLU A 69 14.45 8.06 -6.31
C GLU A 69 13.48 8.86 -7.22
N LYS A 70 13.30 8.47 -8.49
CA LYS A 70 12.43 9.16 -9.46
C LYS A 70 11.10 8.47 -9.73
N ALA A 71 10.80 7.34 -9.07
CA ALA A 71 9.57 6.60 -9.30
C ALA A 71 8.36 7.28 -8.62
N ASP A 72 7.47 7.89 -9.43
CA ASP A 72 6.17 8.39 -8.95
C ASP A 72 5.31 7.21 -8.44
N PRO A 73 4.86 7.20 -7.17
CA PRO A 73 4.08 6.10 -6.59
C PRO A 73 2.78 5.81 -7.33
N ARG A 74 2.09 6.84 -7.84
CA ARG A 74 0.88 6.66 -8.65
C ARG A 74 1.25 5.99 -9.94
N ARG A 75 2.19 6.56 -10.71
CA ARG A 75 2.60 5.95 -11.99
C ARG A 75 3.05 4.50 -11.81
N THR A 76 3.75 4.22 -10.72
CA THR A 76 4.21 2.88 -10.37
C THR A 76 3.04 1.94 -10.06
N SER A 77 2.08 2.37 -9.22
CA SER A 77 0.87 1.60 -8.89
C SER A 77 -0.06 1.33 -10.09
N TRP A 78 0.01 2.15 -11.14
CA TRP A 78 -0.74 1.88 -12.38
C TRP A 78 0.01 0.91 -13.30
N SER A 79 1.31 0.74 -13.09
CA SER A 79 2.15 -0.18 -13.87
C SER A 79 2.23 -1.59 -13.27
N ILE A 80 1.85 -1.77 -12.00
CA ILE A 80 1.82 -3.10 -11.38
C ILE A 80 0.74 -3.96 -12.02
N THR A 81 1.06 -5.23 -12.20
CA THR A 81 0.21 -6.26 -12.81
C THR A 81 0.23 -7.51 -11.94
N GLY A 82 -0.61 -8.49 -12.26
CA GLY A 82 -0.73 -9.73 -11.46
C GLY A 82 -1.90 -9.74 -10.49
N ALA A 83 -2.90 -8.85 -10.68
CA ALA A 83 -4.19 -8.96 -10.02
C ALA A 83 -4.86 -10.30 -10.32
N ASP A 84 -4.76 -10.75 -11.58
CA ASP A 84 -5.46 -11.94 -12.11
C ASP A 84 -4.88 -13.29 -11.65
N GLY A 85 -3.77 -13.29 -10.91
CA GLY A 85 -3.10 -14.52 -10.44
C GLY A 85 -2.94 -14.60 -8.93
N GLY A 86 -3.42 -13.61 -8.19
CA GLY A 86 -3.30 -13.53 -6.73
C GLY A 86 -4.43 -14.23 -5.99
N ARG A 87 -4.26 -14.33 -4.67
CA ARG A 87 -5.35 -14.65 -3.74
C ARG A 87 -6.08 -13.37 -3.32
N GLU A 88 -7.32 -13.54 -2.89
CA GLU A 88 -8.05 -12.47 -2.21
C GLU A 88 -7.46 -12.21 -0.83
N ALA A 89 -7.61 -10.97 -0.35
CA ALA A 89 -7.30 -10.64 1.03
C ALA A 89 -8.37 -11.20 1.95
N THR A 90 -7.92 -11.77 3.05
CA THR A 90 -8.75 -12.17 4.19
C THR A 90 -9.24 -10.94 4.96
N ASP A 91 -10.24 -11.12 5.82
CA ASP A 91 -10.80 -10.01 6.59
C ASP A 91 -9.78 -9.42 7.58
N GLU A 92 -8.93 -10.25 8.18
CA GLU A 92 -7.82 -9.83 9.06
C GLU A 92 -6.82 -8.94 8.31
N GLU A 93 -6.44 -9.34 7.08
CA GLU A 93 -5.54 -8.55 6.25
C GLU A 93 -6.15 -7.22 5.82
N LEU A 94 -7.44 -7.22 5.48
CA LEU A 94 -8.16 -5.98 5.18
C LEU A 94 -8.17 -5.07 6.39
N GLN A 95 -8.43 -5.60 7.58
CA GLN A 95 -8.45 -4.84 8.82
C GLN A 95 -7.07 -4.26 9.15
N GLY A 96 -5.99 -5.06 9.06
CA GLY A 96 -4.63 -4.58 9.27
C GLY A 96 -4.22 -3.47 8.28
N VAL A 97 -4.60 -3.60 7.00
CA VAL A 97 -4.39 -2.53 6.01
C VAL A 97 -5.21 -1.29 6.36
N GLY A 98 -6.39 -1.48 6.92
CA GLY A 98 -7.24 -0.38 7.34
C GLY A 98 -6.62 0.45 8.46
N GLU A 99 -6.10 -0.22 9.49
CA GLU A 99 -5.36 0.40 10.60
C GLU A 99 -4.05 1.04 10.12
N TYR A 100 -3.36 0.38 9.18
CA TYR A 100 -2.19 0.95 8.52
C TYR A 100 -2.51 2.29 7.84
N LEU A 101 -3.63 2.37 7.11
CA LEU A 101 -4.08 3.57 6.40
C LEU A 101 -4.52 4.69 7.35
N ASP A 102 -5.20 4.37 8.45
CA ASP A 102 -5.68 5.37 9.42
C ASP A 102 -4.52 6.16 10.05
N GLY A 103 -3.42 5.48 10.38
CA GLY A 103 -2.24 6.11 10.95
C GLY A 103 -1.33 6.81 9.94
N LEU A 104 -1.61 6.74 8.63
CA LEU A 104 -0.69 7.22 7.60
C LEU A 104 -1.04 8.62 7.06
N GLU A 105 -0.01 9.39 6.74
CA GLU A 105 -0.14 10.61 5.92
C GLU A 105 0.14 10.28 4.47
N VAL A 106 -0.91 10.29 3.64
CA VAL A 106 -0.75 10.06 2.20
C VAL A 106 -0.29 11.35 1.51
N ASP A 107 0.60 11.21 0.53
CA ASP A 107 1.02 12.33 -0.31
C ASP A 107 -0.20 12.98 -0.99
N ASP A 108 -0.25 14.32 -1.00
CA ASP A 108 -1.38 15.09 -1.54
C ASP A 108 -1.69 14.71 -3.00
N ARG A 109 -0.68 14.28 -3.78
CA ARG A 109 -0.87 13.88 -5.18
C ARG A 109 -1.52 12.51 -5.29
N ALA A 110 -1.30 11.61 -4.32
CA ALA A 110 -1.73 10.22 -4.34
C ALA A 110 -3.07 9.98 -3.61
N VAL A 111 -3.47 10.89 -2.70
CA VAL A 111 -4.65 10.72 -1.83
C VAL A 111 -5.92 10.32 -2.61
N GLU A 112 -6.27 11.02 -3.69
CA GLU A 112 -7.47 10.69 -4.47
C GLU A 112 -7.38 9.31 -5.13
N THR A 113 -6.19 8.89 -5.56
CA THR A 113 -5.99 7.54 -6.11
C THR A 113 -6.09 6.47 -5.03
N VAL A 114 -5.65 6.75 -3.79
CA VAL A 114 -5.88 5.85 -2.65
C VAL A 114 -7.38 5.77 -2.32
N ARG A 115 -8.09 6.90 -2.29
CA ARG A 115 -9.55 6.93 -2.06
C ARG A 115 -10.31 6.12 -3.10
N GLU A 116 -9.98 6.29 -4.38
CA GLU A 116 -10.55 5.50 -5.48
C GLU A 116 -10.27 4.00 -5.32
N HIS A 117 -9.03 3.65 -4.98
CA HIS A 117 -8.65 2.26 -4.71
C HIS A 117 -9.46 1.67 -3.54
N VAL A 118 -9.62 2.40 -2.43
CA VAL A 118 -10.47 1.99 -1.30
C VAL A 118 -11.93 1.81 -1.75
N ARG A 119 -12.49 2.76 -2.51
CA ARG A 119 -13.87 2.66 -3.04
C ARG A 119 -14.09 1.46 -3.95
N SER A 120 -13.08 1.09 -4.73
CA SER A 120 -13.16 0.04 -5.75
C SER A 120 -12.86 -1.37 -5.23
N THR A 121 -12.51 -1.52 -3.95
CA THR A 121 -12.06 -2.79 -3.37
C THR A 121 -12.77 -3.06 -2.04
N ARG A 122 -12.57 -4.26 -1.49
CA ARG A 122 -13.11 -4.63 -0.17
C ARG A 122 -12.56 -3.79 0.99
N LEU A 123 -11.55 -2.93 0.76
CA LEU A 123 -11.10 -1.98 1.77
C LEU A 123 -12.20 -1.01 2.21
N SER A 124 -13.23 -0.76 1.39
CA SER A 124 -14.37 0.07 1.80
C SER A 124 -15.18 -0.53 2.96
N GLU A 125 -15.03 -1.82 3.24
CA GLU A 125 -15.69 -2.51 4.36
C GLU A 125 -15.07 -2.13 5.72
N VAL A 126 -13.79 -1.73 5.71
CA VAL A 126 -12.97 -1.50 6.92
C VAL A 126 -12.44 -0.07 7.02
N VAL A 127 -12.37 0.66 5.90
CA VAL A 127 -11.95 2.07 5.85
C VAL A 127 -12.92 2.85 4.97
N ALA A 128 -13.49 3.91 5.55
CA ALA A 128 -14.22 4.89 4.77
C ALA A 128 -13.24 5.63 3.84
N PRO A 129 -13.51 5.75 2.53
CA PRO A 129 -12.61 6.43 1.60
C PRO A 129 -12.21 7.84 2.06
N ASP A 130 -13.16 8.60 2.62
CA ASP A 130 -12.93 9.98 3.04
C ASP A 130 -12.15 10.09 4.37
N ALA A 131 -11.94 8.97 5.07
CA ALA A 131 -11.02 8.89 6.21
C ALA A 131 -9.56 8.92 5.77
N VAL A 132 -9.24 8.50 4.54
CA VAL A 132 -7.91 8.64 3.96
C VAL A 132 -7.65 10.13 3.73
N ARG A 133 -6.72 10.70 4.48
CA ARG A 133 -6.39 12.13 4.43
C ARG A 133 -4.96 12.35 3.98
N SER A 134 -4.80 13.42 3.22
CA SER A 134 -3.50 13.97 2.90
C SER A 134 -2.94 14.82 4.04
N LYS A 135 -1.64 15.08 3.99
CA LYS A 135 -0.95 15.95 4.95
C LYS A 135 -1.53 17.37 4.97
N ARG A 136 -1.95 17.92 3.81
CA ARG A 136 -2.59 19.25 3.77
C ARG A 136 -3.96 19.27 4.43
N GLU A 137 -4.77 18.24 4.20
CA GLU A 137 -6.13 18.14 4.77
C GLU A 137 -6.07 18.01 6.29
N ARG A 138 -5.17 17.16 6.82
CA ARG A 138 -4.96 17.00 8.28
C ARG A 138 -4.56 18.32 8.94
N ASN A 139 -3.59 19.03 8.35
CA ASN A 139 -3.15 20.33 8.87
C ASN A 139 -4.24 21.41 8.80
N ARG A 140 -5.12 21.40 7.79
CA ARG A 140 -6.27 22.32 7.74
C ARG A 140 -7.26 22.02 8.87
N GLY A 141 -7.62 20.74 9.07
CA GLY A 141 -8.54 20.34 10.13
C GLY A 141 -8.06 20.74 11.54
N LEU A 142 -6.76 20.58 11.82
CA LEU A 142 -6.17 21.02 13.10
C LEU A 142 -6.24 22.55 13.29
N ARG A 143 -6.05 23.33 12.23
CA ARG A 143 -6.14 24.80 12.28
C ARG A 143 -7.57 25.29 12.46
N ASP A 144 -8.56 24.57 11.93
CA ASP A 144 -9.97 24.93 12.10
C ASP A 144 -10.41 24.64 13.54
N VAL A 145 -10.01 23.50 14.13
CA VAL A 145 -10.25 23.20 15.57
C VAL A 145 -9.59 24.23 16.49
N ALA A 146 -8.37 24.68 16.16
CA ALA A 146 -7.68 25.70 16.94
C ALA A 146 -8.26 27.12 16.81
N LYS A 147 -9.15 27.38 15.83
CA LYS A 147 -9.88 28.65 15.69
C LYS A 147 -11.22 28.66 16.41
N ASP A 148 -11.77 27.48 16.69
CA ASP A 148 -13.02 27.29 17.41
C ASP A 148 -12.83 27.13 18.95
N LEU A 149 -11.60 27.31 19.45
CA LEU A 149 -11.21 27.35 20.87
C LEU A 149 -10.80 28.78 21.27
#